data_AF-A0A1C6JH87-F1
#
_entry.id   AF-A0A1C6JH87-F1
#
_cell.length_a   1.000
_cell.length_b   1.000
_cell.length_c   1.000
_cell.angle_alpha   90.00
_cell.angle_beta   90.00
_cell.angle_gamma   90.00
#
_symmetry.space_group_name_H-M   'P 1'
#
loop_
_entity.id
_entity.type
_entity.pdbx_description
1 polymer ?
#
loop_
_entity_poly.entity_id
_entity_poly.type
_entity_poly.pdbx_seq_one_letter_code
_entity_poly.pdbx_strand_id
1 'polypeptide(L)'
;MSLFFSYLKQQLKYILLFLLFSITFAITFFFYNFPLEALTYPTLLCVCFGLFFFIWDFSKTKALHTRLMELSNLTELSVDMIRALPQSDSIENTDYQLLLSGLAEQILELKTAQSTRLTDMIDYYTVWVHQIKTPISSMRLTLQNEDSLLARKLSCDLSHIEQYVEMVLAFLRLDSNSSDYVFKMHELDPLLRQSIRRFSSEFINRKLILSYTPPSDESGTLKMITDDKWFCFVIEQLLSNALKYTRAGTISIFFSQPKVLCLKDTGIGIAPQDLPRIFEKGYTGCNGRTDKKASGLGLYLCKRICKNLGIGISITSEVDNGTCVYLSLDQYPLKAE
;
A
#
# COMPACT_ATOMS: atom_id res chain seq x y z
N MET A 1 -5.33 -7.02 37.36
CA MET A 1 -6.44 -7.28 38.31
C MET A 1 -7.58 -8.10 37.70
N SER A 2 -7.95 -7.94 36.41
CA SER A 2 -9.07 -8.69 35.79
C SER A 2 -8.90 -10.22 35.74
N LEU A 3 -7.70 -10.73 35.42
CA LEU A 3 -7.49 -12.18 35.19
C LEU A 3 -7.71 -13.02 36.46
N PHE A 4 -7.25 -12.55 37.61
CA PHE A 4 -7.43 -13.27 38.89
C PHE A 4 -8.91 -13.39 39.27
N PHE A 5 -9.69 -12.31 39.12
CA PHE A 5 -11.13 -12.36 39.38
C PHE A 5 -11.88 -13.24 38.38
N SER A 6 -11.50 -13.24 37.11
CA SER A 6 -12.07 -14.14 36.10
C SER A 6 -11.75 -15.60 36.38
N TYR A 7 -10.52 -15.91 36.79
CA TYR A 7 -10.11 -17.25 37.18
C TYR A 7 -10.85 -17.73 38.44
N LEU A 8 -10.99 -16.86 39.45
CA LEU A 8 -11.75 -17.16 40.67
C LEU A 8 -13.22 -17.48 40.35
N LYS A 9 -13.84 -16.77 39.40
CA LYS A 9 -15.19 -17.07 38.91
C LYS A 9 -15.29 -18.43 38.21
N GLN A 10 -14.27 -18.81 37.42
CA GLN A 10 -14.24 -20.15 36.80
C GLN A 10 -14.14 -21.26 37.84
N GLN A 11 -13.34 -21.07 38.90
CA GLN A 11 -13.15 -22.05 39.96
C GLN A 11 -14.25 -22.05 41.03
N LEU A 12 -15.22 -21.13 40.96
CA LEU A 12 -16.29 -20.97 41.95
C LEU A 12 -17.09 -22.26 42.17
N LYS A 13 -17.30 -23.07 41.13
CA LYS A 13 -18.01 -24.36 41.23
C LYS A 13 -17.30 -25.33 42.18
N TYR A 14 -15.97 -25.42 42.11
CA TYR A 14 -15.18 -26.28 42.98
C TYR A 14 -15.13 -25.77 44.42
N ILE A 15 -15.05 -24.44 44.59
CA ILE A 15 -15.12 -23.80 45.91
C ILE A 15 -16.47 -24.07 46.57
N LEU A 16 -17.57 -23.91 45.83
CA LEU A 16 -18.93 -24.20 46.32
C LEU A 16 -19.10 -25.69 46.65
N LEU A 17 -18.54 -26.59 45.83
CA LEU A 17 -18.56 -28.03 46.10
C LEU A 17 -17.78 -28.38 47.37
N PHE A 18 -16.61 -27.77 47.59
CA PHE A 18 -15.81 -27.96 48.80
C PHE A 18 -16.54 -27.48 50.06
N LEU A 19 -17.17 -26.30 49.98
CA LEU A 19 -18.00 -25.77 51.06
C LEU A 19 -19.20 -26.67 51.34
N LEU A 20 -19.86 -27.17 50.30
CA LEU A 20 -20.96 -28.11 50.43
C LEU A 20 -20.51 -29.37 51.19
N PHE A 21 -19.43 -30.03 50.77
CA PHE A 21 -18.89 -31.20 51.48
C PHE A 21 -18.54 -30.89 52.94
N SER A 22 -17.87 -29.76 53.19
CA SER A 22 -17.48 -29.35 54.54
C SER A 22 -18.71 -29.16 55.46
N ILE A 23 -19.78 -28.56 54.94
CA ILE A 23 -21.05 -28.38 55.65
C ILE A 23 -21.73 -29.73 55.92
N THR A 24 -21.78 -30.63 54.93
CA THR A 24 -22.39 -31.96 55.09
C THR A 24 -21.66 -32.77 56.17
N PHE A 25 -20.33 -32.74 56.19
CA PHE A 25 -19.53 -33.38 57.25
C PHE A 25 -19.79 -32.77 58.62
N ALA A 26 -19.87 -31.43 58.73
CA ALA A 26 -20.18 -30.75 59.99
C ALA A 26 -21.57 -31.13 60.53
N ILE A 27 -22.59 -31.16 59.67
CA ILE A 27 -23.96 -31.58 60.04
C ILE A 27 -23.97 -33.03 60.51
N THR A 28 -23.24 -33.92 59.82
CA THR A 28 -23.15 -35.33 60.19
C THR A 28 -22.52 -35.50 61.57
N PHE A 29 -21.39 -34.83 61.84
CA PHE A 29 -20.71 -34.89 63.14
C PHE A 29 -21.57 -34.33 64.27
N PHE A 30 -22.35 -33.28 63.99
CA PHE A 30 -23.31 -32.71 64.94
C PHE A 30 -24.41 -33.72 65.31
N PHE A 31 -25.01 -34.42 64.35
CA PHE A 31 -26.03 -35.44 64.64
C PHE A 31 -25.50 -36.65 65.43
N TYR A 32 -24.21 -36.99 65.29
CA TYR A 32 -23.56 -38.07 66.04
C TYR A 32 -22.99 -37.63 67.40
N ASN A 33 -23.21 -36.38 67.83
CA ASN A 33 -22.64 -35.80 69.07
C ASN A 33 -21.11 -35.92 69.16
N PHE A 34 -20.41 -35.95 68.03
CA PHE A 34 -18.96 -35.99 67.99
C PHE A 34 -18.38 -34.57 68.18
N PRO A 35 -17.25 -34.39 68.88
CA PRO A 35 -16.65 -33.07 69.03
C PRO A 35 -16.29 -32.47 67.66
N LEU A 36 -16.86 -31.30 67.35
CA LEU A 36 -16.61 -30.57 66.10
C LEU A 36 -15.15 -30.14 65.95
N GLU A 37 -14.38 -30.08 67.05
CA GLU A 37 -12.94 -29.85 67.05
C GLU A 37 -12.17 -30.89 66.21
N ALA A 38 -12.68 -32.13 66.13
CA ALA A 38 -12.07 -33.19 65.32
C ALA A 38 -12.13 -32.91 63.80
N LEU A 39 -13.01 -32.00 63.35
CA LEU A 39 -13.14 -31.61 61.95
C LEU A 39 -12.14 -30.49 61.55
N THR A 40 -11.56 -29.78 62.52
CA THR A 40 -10.69 -28.62 62.27
C THR A 40 -9.38 -28.99 61.58
N TYR A 41 -8.75 -30.09 62.01
CA TYR A 41 -7.47 -30.53 61.46
C TYR A 41 -7.60 -31.05 60.01
N PRO A 42 -8.55 -31.95 59.67
CA PRO A 42 -8.76 -32.38 58.28
C PRO A 42 -9.16 -31.23 57.34
N THR A 43 -10.02 -30.32 57.79
CA THR A 43 -10.45 -29.17 56.96
C THR A 43 -9.28 -28.22 56.67
N LEU A 44 -8.44 -27.92 57.67
CA LEU A 44 -7.24 -27.11 57.49
C LEU A 44 -6.27 -27.75 56.50
N LEU A 45 -6.06 -29.07 56.60
CA LEU A 45 -5.21 -29.83 55.69
C LEU A 45 -5.73 -29.81 54.25
N CYS A 46 -7.05 -29.99 54.05
CA CYS A 46 -7.68 -29.87 52.74
C CYS A 46 -7.55 -28.45 52.15
N VAL A 47 -7.66 -27.40 52.98
CA VAL A 47 -7.46 -26.01 52.54
C VAL A 47 -6.01 -25.79 52.10
N CYS A 48 -5.02 -26.29 52.84
CA CYS A 48 -3.62 -26.19 52.46
C CYS A 48 -3.32 -26.86 51.10
N PHE A 49 -3.80 -28.09 50.89
CA PHE A 49 -3.65 -28.79 49.60
C PHE A 49 -4.41 -28.09 48.47
N GLY A 50 -5.62 -27.59 48.75
CA GLY A 50 -6.41 -26.83 47.78
C GLY A 50 -5.73 -25.53 47.36
N LEU A 51 -5.14 -24.79 48.30
CA LEU A 51 -4.37 -23.57 48.01
C LEU A 51 -3.13 -23.87 47.17
N PHE A 52 -2.41 -24.96 47.47
CA PHE A 52 -1.25 -25.37 46.68
C PHE A 52 -1.66 -25.66 45.21
N PHE A 53 -2.71 -26.45 45.01
CA PHE A 53 -3.22 -26.78 43.68
C PHE A 53 -3.73 -25.53 42.93
N PHE A 54 -4.44 -24.64 43.63
CA PHE A 54 -4.93 -23.38 43.07
C PHE A 54 -3.79 -22.47 42.62
N ILE A 55 -2.72 -22.33 43.43
CA ILE A 55 -1.54 -21.52 43.06
C ILE A 55 -0.84 -22.12 41.84
N TRP A 56 -0.71 -23.45 41.79
CA TRP A 56 -0.09 -24.15 40.67
C TRP A 56 -0.89 -23.96 39.37
N ASP A 57 -2.20 -24.20 39.39
CA ASP A 57 -3.07 -24.06 38.22
C ASP A 57 -3.17 -22.60 37.76
N PHE A 58 -3.34 -21.65 38.69
CA PHE A 58 -3.35 -20.22 38.37
C PHE A 58 -2.05 -19.76 37.69
N SER A 59 -0.90 -20.27 38.15
CA SER A 59 0.41 -19.93 37.56
C SER A 59 0.49 -20.43 36.11
N LYS A 60 -0.03 -21.63 35.82
CA LYS A 60 -0.10 -22.19 34.47
C LYS A 60 -1.03 -21.37 33.56
N THR A 61 -2.23 -21.03 34.03
CA THR A 61 -3.19 -20.20 33.28
C THR A 61 -2.63 -18.81 32.98
N LYS A 62 -1.95 -18.20 33.96
CA LYS A 62 -1.33 -16.88 33.81
C LYS A 62 -0.21 -16.90 32.76
N ALA A 63 0.65 -17.93 32.77
CA ALA A 63 1.70 -18.08 31.78
C ALA A 63 1.14 -18.22 30.35
N LEU A 64 0.10 -19.04 30.19
CA LEU A 64 -0.59 -19.20 28.90
C LEU A 64 -1.22 -17.89 28.41
N HIS A 65 -1.94 -17.19 29.29
CA HIS A 65 -2.56 -15.91 28.94
C HIS A 65 -1.54 -14.85 28.51
N THR A 66 -0.40 -14.76 29.22
CA THR A 66 0.64 -13.78 28.91
C THR A 66 1.22 -14.04 27.51
N ARG A 67 1.50 -15.30 27.16
CA ARG A 67 1.95 -15.67 25.81
C ARG A 67 0.91 -15.39 24.71
N LEU A 68 -0.37 -15.66 24.97
CA LEU A 68 -1.43 -15.37 24.00
C LEU A 68 -1.58 -13.86 23.77
N MET A 69 -1.43 -13.04 24.81
CA MET A 69 -1.45 -11.58 24.69
C MET A 69 -0.22 -11.03 23.95
N GLU A 70 0.96 -11.64 24.14
CA GLU A 70 2.15 -11.32 23.35
C GLU A 70 1.91 -11.61 21.87
N LEU A 71 1.34 -12.77 21.54
CA LEU A 71 1.00 -13.13 20.16
C LEU A 71 -0.07 -12.21 19.57
N SER A 72 -1.11 -11.82 20.33
CA SER A 72 -2.16 -10.93 19.83
C SER A 72 -1.68 -9.51 19.53
N ASN A 73 -0.56 -9.09 20.13
CA ASN A 73 0.03 -7.77 19.88
C ASN A 73 0.95 -7.76 18.65
N LEU A 74 1.25 -8.92 18.06
CA LEU A 74 1.98 -8.99 16.79
C LEU A 74 1.04 -8.63 15.64
N THR A 75 1.51 -7.76 14.74
CA THR A 75 0.76 -7.27 13.58
C THR A 75 0.54 -8.34 12.51
N GLU A 76 1.34 -9.40 12.48
CA GLU A 76 1.17 -10.54 11.58
C GLU A 76 1.34 -11.86 12.36
N LEU A 77 0.26 -12.64 12.45
CA LEU A 77 0.35 -14.03 12.92
C LEU A 77 0.73 -14.92 11.73
N SER A 78 1.81 -15.69 11.87
CA SER A 78 2.18 -16.73 10.91
C SER A 78 1.55 -18.07 11.30
N VAL A 79 1.34 -18.93 10.30
CA VAL A 79 0.84 -20.30 10.51
C VAL A 79 1.76 -21.08 11.45
N ASP A 80 3.08 -20.88 11.34
CA ASP A 80 4.07 -21.52 12.21
C ASP A 80 3.95 -21.07 13.67
N MET A 81 3.59 -19.81 13.92
CA MET A 81 3.32 -19.31 15.27
C MET A 81 2.05 -19.92 15.88
N ILE A 82 1.03 -20.20 15.06
CA ILE A 82 -0.20 -20.87 15.50
C ILE A 82 0.07 -22.36 15.79
N ARG A 83 0.87 -23.02 14.95
CA ARG A 83 1.32 -24.41 15.17
C ARG A 83 2.23 -24.54 16.39
N ALA A 84 2.99 -23.50 16.74
CA ALA A 84 3.87 -23.46 17.91
C ALA A 84 3.13 -23.12 19.23
N LEU A 85 1.81 -22.99 19.22
CA LEU A 85 1.04 -22.80 20.45
C LEU A 85 1.27 -23.99 21.40
N PRO A 86 1.40 -23.74 22.73
CA PRO A 86 1.58 -24.82 23.69
C PRO A 86 0.40 -25.80 23.63
N GLN A 87 0.69 -27.11 23.58
CA GLN A 87 -0.35 -28.14 23.70
C GLN A 87 -1.08 -27.96 25.04
N SER A 88 -2.41 -27.94 24.99
CA SER A 88 -3.26 -27.81 26.17
C SER A 88 -3.77 -29.19 26.59
N ASP A 89 -3.80 -29.45 27.90
CA ASP A 89 -4.31 -30.72 28.44
C ASP A 89 -5.85 -30.85 28.40
N SER A 90 -6.57 -29.74 28.14
CA SER A 90 -8.02 -29.74 27.97
C SER A 90 -8.42 -30.07 26.53
N ILE A 91 -9.35 -31.03 26.37
CA ILE A 91 -9.92 -31.46 25.09
C ILE A 91 -10.47 -30.25 24.29
N GLU A 92 -11.20 -29.34 24.96
CA GLU A 92 -11.78 -28.16 24.31
C GLU A 92 -10.71 -27.27 23.66
N ASN A 93 -9.59 -27.06 24.35
CA ASN A 93 -8.50 -26.24 23.83
C ASN A 93 -7.76 -26.93 22.68
N THR A 94 -7.65 -28.27 22.71
CA THR A 94 -7.08 -29.05 21.60
C THR A 94 -7.96 -28.92 20.35
N ASP A 95 -9.28 -29.00 20.49
CA ASP A 95 -10.22 -28.81 19.38
C ASP A 95 -10.14 -27.38 18.81
N TYR A 96 -10.06 -26.36 19.69
CA TYR A 96 -9.84 -24.98 19.25
C TYR A 96 -8.51 -24.80 18.53
N GLN A 97 -7.42 -25.42 18.99
CA GLN A 97 -6.12 -25.37 18.31
C GLN A 97 -6.17 -25.99 16.92
N LEU A 98 -6.87 -27.11 16.76
CA LEU A 98 -7.05 -27.78 15.47
C LEU A 98 -7.84 -26.91 14.49
N LEU A 99 -8.94 -26.28 14.95
CA LEU A 99 -9.70 -25.33 14.14
C LEU A 99 -8.87 -24.10 13.75
N LEU A 100 -8.11 -23.55 14.69
CA LEU A 100 -7.21 -22.41 14.43
C LEU A 100 -6.11 -22.76 13.43
N SER A 101 -5.51 -23.95 13.53
CA SER A 101 -4.51 -24.38 12.55
C SER A 101 -5.11 -24.57 11.16
N GLY A 102 -6.32 -25.13 11.06
CA GLY A 102 -7.02 -25.28 9.78
C GLY A 102 -7.41 -23.93 9.14
N LEU A 103 -7.86 -22.97 9.95
CA LEU A 103 -8.13 -21.59 9.48
C LEU A 103 -6.85 -20.88 9.04
N ALA A 104 -5.77 -21.04 9.79
CA ALA A 104 -4.46 -20.46 9.46
C ALA A 104 -3.93 -20.98 8.12
N GLU A 105 -4.07 -22.29 7.88
CA GLU A 105 -3.70 -22.93 6.63
C GLU A 105 -4.54 -22.42 5.45
N GLN A 106 -5.87 -22.31 5.61
CA GLN A 106 -6.74 -21.72 4.59
C GLN A 106 -6.37 -20.25 4.27
N ILE A 107 -6.07 -19.44 5.29
CA ILE A 107 -5.66 -18.04 5.09
C ILE A 107 -4.33 -17.98 4.33
N LEU A 108 -3.38 -18.88 4.66
CA LEU A 108 -2.11 -18.96 3.97
C LEU A 108 -2.30 -19.40 2.52
N GLU A 109 -3.11 -20.43 2.26
CA GLU A 109 -3.45 -20.89 0.90
C GLU A 109 -4.12 -19.78 0.08
N LEU A 110 -5.06 -19.04 0.66
CA LEU A 110 -5.71 -17.91 0.00
C LEU A 110 -4.70 -16.79 -0.31
N LYS A 111 -3.80 -16.48 0.62
CA LYS A 111 -2.76 -15.44 0.45
C LYS A 111 -1.76 -15.85 -0.63
N THR A 112 -1.30 -17.11 -0.62
CA THR A 112 -0.39 -17.63 -1.65
C THR A 112 -1.07 -17.71 -3.01
N ALA A 113 -2.29 -18.23 -3.10
CA ALA A 113 -3.05 -18.27 -4.35
C ALA A 113 -3.30 -16.86 -4.93
N GLN A 114 -3.61 -15.88 -4.08
CA GLN A 114 -3.75 -14.48 -4.50
C GLN A 114 -2.43 -13.92 -5.02
N SER A 115 -1.32 -14.17 -4.31
CA SER A 115 0.01 -13.71 -4.73
C SER A 115 0.42 -14.33 -6.07
N THR A 116 0.25 -15.64 -6.24
CA THR A 116 0.55 -16.34 -7.49
C THR A 116 -0.29 -15.78 -8.64
N ARG A 117 -1.61 -15.60 -8.43
CA ARG A 117 -2.50 -15.01 -9.44
C ARG A 117 -2.07 -13.62 -9.87
N LEU A 118 -1.57 -12.80 -8.94
CA LEU A 118 -1.06 -11.47 -9.26
C LEU A 118 0.23 -11.56 -10.09
N THR A 119 1.16 -12.42 -9.72
CA THR A 119 2.40 -12.66 -10.47
C THR A 119 2.11 -13.16 -11.88
N ASP A 120 1.27 -14.18 -12.03
CA ASP A 120 0.87 -14.72 -13.34
C ASP A 120 0.23 -13.65 -14.23
N MET A 121 -0.59 -12.78 -13.65
CA MET A 121 -1.20 -11.65 -14.35
C MET A 121 -0.14 -10.67 -14.84
N ILE A 122 0.83 -10.30 -14.00
CA ILE A 122 1.94 -9.40 -14.37
C ILE A 122 2.77 -10.01 -15.50
N ASP A 123 3.11 -11.29 -15.41
CA ASP A 123 3.90 -12.00 -16.41
C ASP A 123 3.16 -12.07 -17.75
N TYR A 124 1.88 -12.44 -17.73
CA TYR A 124 1.04 -12.47 -18.92
C TYR A 124 0.97 -11.11 -19.62
N TYR A 125 0.68 -10.04 -18.88
CA TYR A 125 0.62 -8.71 -19.46
C TYR A 125 2.00 -8.20 -19.91
N THR A 126 3.09 -8.61 -19.26
CA THR A 126 4.45 -8.27 -19.70
C THR A 126 4.76 -8.87 -21.06
N VAL A 127 4.42 -10.16 -21.27
CA VAL A 127 4.54 -10.81 -22.58
C VAL A 127 3.63 -10.14 -23.61
N TRP A 128 2.39 -9.85 -23.25
CA TRP A 128 1.45 -9.15 -24.14
C TRP A 128 1.97 -7.79 -24.60
N VAL A 129 2.55 -6.99 -23.69
CA VAL A 129 3.14 -5.69 -24.05
C VAL A 129 4.31 -5.86 -25.01
N HIS A 130 5.19 -6.84 -24.78
CA HIS A 130 6.26 -7.13 -25.73
C HIS A 130 5.71 -7.48 -27.12
N GLN A 131 4.67 -8.31 -27.18
CA GLN A 131 4.02 -8.69 -28.44
C GLN A 131 3.35 -7.50 -29.15
N ILE A 132 2.81 -6.52 -28.42
CA ILE A 132 2.22 -5.30 -28.97
C ILE A 132 3.27 -4.26 -29.40
N LYS A 133 4.44 -4.20 -28.73
CA LYS A 133 5.53 -3.30 -29.14
C LYS A 133 6.11 -3.63 -30.52
N THR A 134 6.09 -4.90 -30.92
CA THR A 134 6.58 -5.35 -32.24
C THR A 134 5.81 -4.73 -33.41
N PRO A 135 4.46 -4.86 -33.53
CA PRO A 135 3.72 -4.21 -34.60
C PRO A 135 3.77 -2.68 -34.50
N ILE A 136 3.84 -2.10 -33.30
CA ILE A 136 4.05 -0.65 -33.13
C ILE A 136 5.38 -0.21 -33.76
N SER A 137 6.46 -0.95 -33.52
CA SER A 137 7.77 -0.67 -34.09
C SER A 137 7.75 -0.79 -35.61
N SER A 138 7.09 -1.83 -36.14
CA SER A 138 6.93 -2.03 -37.58
C SER A 138 6.16 -0.87 -38.23
N MET A 139 5.01 -0.48 -37.68
CA MET A 139 4.22 0.65 -38.18
C MET A 139 5.02 1.96 -38.14
N ARG A 140 5.83 2.17 -37.09
CA ARG A 140 6.67 3.35 -36.96
C ARG A 140 7.71 3.44 -38.05
N LEU A 141 8.39 2.34 -38.37
CA LEU A 141 9.37 2.29 -39.46
C LEU A 141 8.73 2.57 -40.81
N THR A 142 7.53 2.05 -41.07
CA THR A 142 6.78 2.34 -42.30
C THR A 142 6.41 3.81 -42.40
N LEU A 143 5.87 4.39 -41.32
CA LEU A 143 5.44 5.79 -41.30
C LEU A 143 6.61 6.78 -41.29
N GLN A 144 7.80 6.37 -40.83
CA GLN A 144 8.97 7.24 -40.76
C GLN A 144 9.47 7.69 -42.14
N ASN A 145 9.22 6.89 -43.18
CA ASN A 145 9.64 7.19 -44.55
C ASN A 145 8.57 7.93 -45.36
N GLU A 146 7.40 8.21 -44.79
CA GLU A 146 6.30 8.92 -45.46
C GLU A 146 6.05 10.30 -44.83
N ASP A 147 6.11 11.34 -45.66
CA ASP A 147 5.92 12.73 -45.22
C ASP A 147 4.49 13.28 -45.41
N SER A 148 3.52 12.38 -45.63
CA SER A 148 2.13 12.77 -45.86
C SER A 148 1.46 13.30 -44.58
N LEU A 149 0.45 14.18 -44.74
CA LEU A 149 -0.38 14.64 -43.62
C LEU A 149 -1.02 13.46 -42.86
N LEU A 150 -1.39 12.39 -43.58
CA LEU A 150 -1.93 11.17 -43.00
C LEU A 150 -0.86 10.43 -42.18
N ALA A 151 0.35 10.29 -42.70
CA ALA A 151 1.44 9.62 -42.01
C ALA A 151 1.82 10.33 -40.70
N ARG A 152 1.85 11.68 -40.71
CA ARG A 152 2.07 12.49 -39.49
C ARG A 152 0.98 12.27 -38.45
N LYS A 153 -0.29 12.21 -38.87
CA LYS A 153 -1.42 11.93 -37.98
C LYS A 153 -1.33 10.51 -37.38
N LEU A 154 -1.08 9.50 -38.21
CA LEU A 154 -0.94 8.11 -37.76
C LEU A 154 0.27 7.92 -36.84
N SER A 155 1.38 8.61 -37.09
CA SER A 155 2.57 8.58 -36.23
C SER A 155 2.27 9.17 -34.84
N CYS A 156 1.48 10.23 -34.77
CA CYS A 156 0.98 10.79 -33.52
C CYS A 156 0.08 9.80 -32.77
N ASP A 157 -0.91 9.22 -33.45
CA ASP A 157 -1.81 8.21 -32.87
C ASP A 157 -1.05 6.96 -32.38
N LEU A 158 -0.02 6.53 -33.13
CA LEU A 158 0.84 5.43 -32.76
C LEU A 158 1.69 5.73 -31.51
N SER A 159 2.15 6.97 -31.37
CA SER A 159 2.86 7.44 -30.17
C SER A 159 1.95 7.43 -28.94
N HIS A 160 0.67 7.81 -29.09
CA HIS A 160 -0.31 7.68 -28.01
C HIS A 160 -0.56 6.23 -27.60
N ILE A 161 -0.65 5.31 -28.57
CA ILE A 161 -0.81 3.88 -28.29
C ILE A 161 0.38 3.36 -27.50
N GLU A 162 1.61 3.72 -27.90
CA GLU A 162 2.82 3.33 -27.15
C GLU A 162 2.78 3.84 -25.71
N GLN A 163 2.39 5.10 -25.49
CA GLN A 163 2.22 5.67 -24.15
C GLN A 163 1.20 4.91 -23.31
N TYR A 164 0.07 4.49 -23.90
CA TYR A 164 -0.94 3.70 -23.18
C TYR A 164 -0.44 2.30 -22.83
N VAL A 165 0.33 1.68 -23.74
CA VAL A 165 0.96 0.38 -23.50
C VAL A 165 1.98 0.48 -22.35
N GLU A 166 2.80 1.54 -22.32
CA GLU A 166 3.73 1.80 -21.21
C GLU A 166 3.00 2.10 -19.90
N MET A 167 1.89 2.82 -19.95
CA MET A 167 1.05 3.11 -18.78
C MET A 167 0.49 1.83 -18.14
N VAL A 168 0.12 0.81 -18.94
CA VAL A 168 -0.33 -0.49 -18.41
C VAL A 168 0.80 -1.20 -17.67
N LEU A 169 2.02 -1.22 -18.22
CA LEU A 169 3.17 -1.79 -17.50
C LEU A 169 3.47 -1.05 -16.21
N ALA A 170 3.45 0.28 -16.24
CA ALA A 170 3.65 1.11 -15.07
C ALA A 170 2.62 0.78 -13.97
N PHE A 171 1.34 0.67 -14.34
CA PHE A 171 0.27 0.30 -13.43
C PHE A 171 0.49 -1.07 -12.77
N LEU A 172 0.83 -2.08 -13.57
CA LEU A 172 1.04 -3.45 -13.07
C LEU A 172 2.25 -3.56 -12.14
N ARG A 173 3.36 -2.88 -12.46
CA ARG A 173 4.60 -2.91 -11.66
C ARG A 173 4.51 -2.10 -10.37
N LEU A 174 3.64 -1.10 -10.30
CA LEU A 174 3.43 -0.34 -9.06
C LEU A 174 2.63 -1.12 -8.01
N ASP A 175 1.85 -2.11 -8.42
CA ASP A 175 1.07 -2.98 -7.52
C ASP A 175 1.86 -4.19 -7.03
N SER A 176 3.01 -4.51 -7.64
CA SER A 176 3.91 -5.54 -7.12
C SER A 176 4.78 -5.00 -5.98
N ASN A 177 4.89 -5.76 -4.88
CA ASN A 177 5.80 -5.48 -3.77
C ASN A 177 7.30 -5.52 -4.18
N SER A 178 7.61 -6.04 -5.37
CA SER A 178 8.95 -6.12 -5.97
C SER A 178 9.22 -4.90 -6.87
N SER A 179 9.08 -3.69 -6.35
CA SER A 179 9.36 -2.51 -7.17
C SER A 179 10.88 -2.34 -7.33
N ASP A 180 11.40 -2.75 -8.49
CA ASP A 180 12.80 -2.56 -8.94
C ASP A 180 13.13 -1.07 -9.16
N TYR A 181 13.02 -0.25 -8.12
CA TYR A 181 13.52 1.13 -8.17
C TYR A 181 15.04 1.11 -8.12
N VAL A 182 15.67 1.76 -9.09
CA VAL A 182 17.13 1.91 -9.14
C VAL A 182 17.46 3.37 -8.87
N PHE A 183 17.58 3.71 -7.59
CA PHE A 183 17.90 5.07 -7.17
C PHE A 183 19.37 5.40 -7.46
N LYS A 184 19.60 6.44 -8.27
CA LYS A 184 20.93 6.96 -8.59
C LYS A 184 20.94 8.47 -8.53
N MET A 185 22.12 9.04 -8.33
CA MET A 185 22.33 10.48 -8.48
C MET A 185 22.23 10.86 -9.96
N HIS A 186 21.26 11.71 -10.29
CA HIS A 186 21.04 12.23 -11.64
C HIS A 186 21.04 13.75 -11.67
N GLU A 187 21.53 14.31 -12.78
CA GLU A 187 21.34 15.71 -13.13
C GLU A 187 19.92 15.91 -13.68
N LEU A 188 19.21 16.94 -13.21
CA LEU A 188 17.80 17.10 -13.54
C LEU A 188 17.57 17.62 -14.97
N ASP A 189 18.40 18.55 -15.46
CA ASP A 189 18.24 19.15 -16.79
C ASP A 189 18.28 18.12 -17.94
N PRO A 190 19.22 17.15 -17.97
CA PRO A 190 19.23 16.09 -18.98
C PRO A 190 17.94 15.23 -18.98
N LEU A 191 17.43 14.87 -17.79
CA LEU A 191 16.20 14.09 -17.66
C LEU A 191 15.00 14.85 -18.22
N LEU A 192 14.85 16.13 -17.86
CA LEU A 192 13.77 16.98 -18.36
C LEU A 192 13.86 17.16 -19.88
N ARG A 193 15.05 17.46 -20.41
CA ARG A 193 15.26 17.60 -21.86
C ARG A 193 14.90 16.33 -22.62
N GLN A 194 15.24 15.16 -22.07
CA GLN A 194 14.88 13.88 -22.67
C GLN A 194 13.35 13.73 -22.80
N SER A 195 12.61 13.98 -21.72
CA SER A 195 11.14 13.92 -21.74
C SER A 195 10.53 14.98 -22.67
N ILE A 196 11.02 16.21 -22.63
CA ILE A 196 10.54 17.31 -23.51
C ILE A 196 10.74 16.95 -24.98
N ARG A 197 11.91 16.41 -25.35
CA ARG A 197 12.26 16.11 -26.74
C ARG A 197 11.32 15.07 -27.36
N ARG A 198 10.81 14.12 -26.57
CA ARG A 198 9.82 13.12 -27.02
C ARG A 198 8.51 13.75 -27.50
N PHE A 199 8.12 14.90 -26.94
CA PHE A 199 6.90 15.62 -27.32
C PHE A 199 7.13 16.75 -28.33
N SER A 200 8.37 16.98 -28.79
CA SER A 200 8.72 18.09 -29.71
C SER A 200 7.81 18.18 -30.95
N SER A 201 7.52 17.06 -31.59
CA SER A 201 6.61 17.00 -32.75
C SER A 201 5.20 17.47 -32.42
N GLU A 202 4.70 17.19 -31.21
CA GLU A 202 3.36 17.59 -30.80
C GLU A 202 3.27 19.10 -30.53
N PHE A 203 4.30 19.68 -29.91
CA PHE A 203 4.44 21.14 -29.78
C PHE A 203 4.41 21.84 -31.15
N ILE A 204 5.14 21.31 -32.14
CA ILE A 204 5.20 21.87 -33.49
C ILE A 204 3.83 21.73 -34.20
N ASN A 205 3.25 20.53 -34.19
CA ASN A 205 2.00 20.24 -34.88
C ASN A 205 0.81 21.04 -34.31
N ARG A 206 0.78 21.24 -32.99
CA ARG A 206 -0.25 22.04 -32.31
C ARG A 206 0.07 23.54 -32.23
N LYS A 207 1.26 23.96 -32.67
CA LYS A 207 1.75 25.34 -32.60
C LYS A 207 1.72 25.91 -31.17
N LEU A 208 2.09 25.09 -30.19
CA LEU A 208 2.20 25.48 -28.78
C LEU A 208 3.60 26.01 -28.48
N ILE A 209 3.68 27.02 -27.62
CA ILE A 209 4.97 27.59 -27.20
C ILE A 209 5.48 26.80 -26.00
N LEU A 210 6.73 26.35 -26.07
CA LEU A 210 7.44 25.77 -24.93
C LEU A 210 8.33 26.85 -24.29
N SER A 211 8.10 27.15 -23.02
CA SER A 211 8.99 27.98 -22.21
C SER A 211 9.75 27.08 -21.23
N TYR A 212 11.04 26.87 -21.45
CA TYR A 212 11.87 26.01 -20.62
C TYR A 212 12.96 26.81 -19.93
N THR A 213 12.99 26.77 -18.60
CA THR A 213 14.08 27.34 -17.78
C THR A 213 14.82 26.19 -17.11
N PRO A 214 16.10 25.95 -17.45
CA PRO A 214 16.88 24.88 -16.86
C PRO A 214 16.95 25.00 -15.33
N PRO A 215 16.73 23.90 -14.59
CA PRO A 215 16.89 23.91 -13.14
C PRO A 215 18.35 24.12 -12.76
N SER A 216 18.62 25.13 -11.94
CA SER A 216 19.96 25.46 -11.44
C SER A 216 19.91 25.71 -9.93
N ASP A 217 20.95 25.27 -9.23
CA ASP A 217 21.21 25.55 -7.82
C ASP A 217 22.42 26.50 -7.66
N GLU A 218 22.88 26.72 -6.43
CA GLU A 218 24.08 27.54 -6.15
C GLU A 218 25.34 27.01 -6.86
N SER A 219 25.37 25.72 -7.22
CA SER A 219 26.45 25.06 -7.96
C SER A 219 26.24 25.09 -9.48
N GLY A 220 25.15 25.69 -9.98
CA GLY A 220 24.82 25.78 -11.40
C GLY A 220 24.09 24.57 -11.98
N THR A 221 24.14 23.39 -11.34
CA THR A 221 23.52 22.15 -11.82
C THR A 221 22.82 21.43 -10.70
N LEU A 222 21.49 21.36 -10.77
CA LEU A 222 20.71 20.65 -9.77
C LEU A 222 20.80 19.12 -9.94
N LYS A 223 21.19 18.44 -8.86
CA LYS A 223 21.25 16.97 -8.76
C LYS A 223 20.24 16.43 -7.75
N MET A 224 19.70 15.24 -8.02
CA MET A 224 18.79 14.54 -7.12
C MET A 224 18.97 13.02 -7.19
N ILE A 225 18.68 12.31 -6.08
CA ILE A 225 18.66 10.85 -6.05
C ILE A 225 17.30 10.37 -6.55
N THR A 226 17.22 9.78 -7.73
CA THR A 226 15.93 9.29 -8.25
C THR A 226 16.15 8.08 -9.15
N ASP A 227 15.07 7.41 -9.49
CA ASP A 227 15.04 6.50 -10.63
C ASP A 227 14.69 7.32 -11.90
N ASP A 228 15.52 7.21 -12.93
CA ASP A 228 15.38 7.95 -14.18
C ASP A 228 14.12 7.57 -14.96
N LYS A 229 13.81 6.27 -15.03
CA LYS A 229 12.66 5.76 -15.79
C LYS A 229 11.35 6.24 -15.19
N TRP A 230 11.20 6.06 -13.88
CA TRP A 230 9.98 6.44 -13.17
C TRP A 230 9.82 7.96 -13.09
N PHE A 231 10.91 8.71 -12.91
CA PHE A 231 10.85 10.16 -12.95
C PHE A 231 10.46 10.69 -14.34
N CYS A 232 11.10 10.19 -15.41
CA CYS A 232 10.73 10.55 -16.78
C CYS A 232 9.26 10.20 -17.08
N PHE A 233 8.76 9.05 -16.62
CA PHE A 233 7.34 8.70 -16.77
C PHE A 233 6.41 9.75 -16.14
N VAL A 234 6.72 10.25 -14.93
CA VAL A 234 5.93 11.31 -14.30
C VAL A 234 5.93 12.57 -15.16
N ILE A 235 7.10 13.04 -15.59
CA ILE A 235 7.23 14.25 -16.40
C ILE A 235 6.47 14.10 -17.73
N GLU A 236 6.60 12.95 -18.40
CA GLU A 236 5.93 12.66 -19.66
C GLU A 236 4.41 12.62 -19.51
N GLN A 237 3.89 12.09 -18.40
CA GLN A 237 2.45 12.12 -18.13
C GLN A 237 1.92 13.53 -17.85
N LEU A 238 2.68 14.34 -17.11
CA LEU A 238 2.31 15.74 -16.87
C LEU A 238 2.34 16.55 -18.17
N LEU A 239 3.35 16.35 -19.01
CA LEU A 239 3.45 16.97 -20.34
C LEU A 239 2.32 16.54 -21.27
N SER A 240 1.99 15.24 -21.31
CA SER A 240 0.88 14.71 -22.09
C SER A 240 -0.45 15.36 -21.69
N ASN A 241 -0.70 15.50 -20.38
CA ASN A 241 -1.89 16.22 -19.89
C ASN A 241 -1.88 17.70 -20.31
N ALA A 242 -0.76 18.40 -20.13
CA ALA A 242 -0.63 19.80 -20.53
C ALA A 242 -0.89 20.01 -22.03
N LEU A 243 -0.31 19.16 -22.90
CA LEU A 243 -0.50 19.19 -24.35
C LEU A 243 -1.94 18.83 -24.77
N LYS A 244 -2.56 17.89 -24.06
CA LYS A 244 -3.94 17.47 -24.31
C LYS A 244 -4.94 18.59 -24.00
N TYR A 245 -4.76 19.30 -22.89
CA TYR A 245 -5.73 20.27 -22.38
C TYR A 245 -5.42 21.73 -22.77
N THR A 246 -4.28 21.98 -23.41
CA THR A 246 -3.92 23.29 -23.98
C THR A 246 -4.19 23.31 -25.48
N ARG A 247 -5.20 24.09 -25.90
CA ARG A 247 -5.55 24.24 -27.33
C ARG A 247 -4.61 25.22 -28.05
N ALA A 248 -4.28 26.32 -27.37
CA ALA A 248 -3.36 27.35 -27.83
C ALA A 248 -2.71 28.00 -26.60
N GLY A 249 -1.49 28.50 -26.75
CA GLY A 249 -0.77 29.20 -25.68
C GLY A 249 0.57 28.54 -25.35
N THR A 250 0.90 28.48 -24.06
CA THR A 250 2.25 28.17 -23.58
C THR A 250 2.23 27.07 -22.53
N ILE A 251 3.19 26.16 -22.64
CA ILE A 251 3.56 25.23 -21.56
C ILE A 251 4.92 25.67 -21.03
N SER A 252 4.97 25.99 -19.76
CA SER A 252 6.17 26.48 -19.07
C SER A 252 6.67 25.43 -18.08
N ILE A 253 7.96 25.13 -18.14
CA ILE A 253 8.65 24.27 -17.17
C ILE A 253 9.75 25.12 -16.55
N PHE A 254 9.64 25.35 -15.25
CA PHE A 254 10.55 26.23 -14.52
C PHE A 254 10.75 25.72 -13.10
N PHE A 255 11.76 26.28 -12.44
CA PHE A 255 12.12 25.90 -11.08
C PHE A 255 11.82 27.04 -10.12
N SER A 256 11.15 26.74 -9.01
CA SER A 256 10.86 27.67 -7.93
C SER A 256 11.62 27.26 -6.67
N GLN A 257 12.16 28.23 -5.94
CA GLN A 257 12.92 27.97 -4.72
C GLN A 257 12.00 27.84 -3.49
N PRO A 258 12.33 26.97 -2.52
CA PRO A 258 13.38 25.96 -2.55
C PRO A 258 12.91 24.66 -3.24
N LYS A 259 13.67 24.19 -4.22
CA LYS A 259 13.57 22.83 -4.79
C LYS A 259 12.21 22.36 -5.35
N VAL A 260 11.42 23.25 -5.94
CA VAL A 260 10.14 22.89 -6.58
C VAL A 260 10.25 22.98 -8.10
N LEU A 261 10.06 21.86 -8.78
CA LEU A 261 9.88 21.83 -10.24
C LEU A 261 8.41 22.11 -10.57
N CYS A 262 8.16 23.15 -11.37
CA CYS A 262 6.84 23.60 -11.76
C CYS A 262 6.60 23.31 -13.25
N LEU A 263 5.46 22.69 -13.55
CA LEU A 263 4.96 22.51 -14.91
C LEU A 263 3.62 23.24 -15.02
N LYS A 264 3.60 24.34 -15.77
CA LYS A 264 2.44 25.21 -15.95
C LYS A 264 1.96 25.16 -17.39
N ASP A 265 0.65 25.05 -17.59
CA ASP A 265 0.00 25.21 -18.88
C ASP A 265 -1.01 26.36 -18.84
N THR A 266 -1.37 26.86 -20.02
CA THR A 266 -2.42 27.87 -20.22
C THR A 266 -3.68 27.23 -20.82
N GLY A 267 -3.98 25.98 -20.44
CA GLY A 267 -5.12 25.23 -20.94
C GLY A 267 -6.45 25.61 -20.30
N ILE A 268 -7.44 24.73 -20.46
CA ILE A 268 -8.82 24.94 -19.96
C ILE A 268 -8.94 25.00 -18.42
N GLY A 269 -7.90 24.64 -17.69
CA GLY A 269 -7.93 24.51 -16.23
C GLY A 269 -8.82 23.36 -15.72
N ILE A 270 -8.95 23.28 -14.40
CA ILE A 270 -9.66 22.23 -13.67
C ILE A 270 -10.67 22.91 -12.75
N ALA A 271 -11.91 22.42 -12.73
CA ALA A 271 -12.95 22.94 -11.85
C ALA A 271 -12.57 22.72 -10.36
N PRO A 272 -12.83 23.69 -9.47
CA PRO A 272 -12.48 23.57 -8.04
C PRO A 272 -13.05 22.32 -7.36
N GLN A 273 -14.22 21.87 -7.78
CA GLN A 273 -14.87 20.65 -7.28
C GLN A 273 -14.17 19.34 -7.68
N ASP A 274 -13.41 19.37 -8.79
CA ASP A 274 -12.70 18.20 -9.31
C ASP A 274 -11.28 18.09 -8.71
N LEU A 275 -10.67 19.23 -8.33
CA LEU A 275 -9.30 19.32 -7.79
C LEU A 275 -8.99 18.32 -6.66
N PRO A 276 -9.86 18.10 -5.65
CA PRO A 276 -9.56 17.15 -4.57
C PRO A 276 -9.45 15.69 -5.05
N ARG A 277 -10.03 15.39 -6.22
CA ARG A 277 -10.26 14.02 -6.71
C ARG A 277 -9.41 13.64 -7.91
N ILE A 278 -8.69 14.58 -8.52
CA ILE A 278 -7.89 14.34 -9.74
C ILE A 278 -6.81 13.26 -9.60
N PHE A 279 -6.41 12.94 -8.37
CA PHE A 279 -5.45 11.88 -8.08
C PHE A 279 -6.11 10.54 -7.69
N GLU A 280 -7.44 10.47 -7.62
CA GLU A 280 -8.16 9.23 -7.34
C GLU A 280 -8.08 8.27 -8.53
N LYS A 281 -7.99 6.97 -8.25
CA LYS A 281 -7.90 5.93 -9.26
C LYS A 281 -9.14 5.96 -10.16
N GLY A 282 -8.94 6.17 -11.46
CA GLY A 282 -10.00 6.12 -12.47
C GLY A 282 -10.90 7.36 -12.48
N TYR A 283 -10.53 8.43 -11.75
CA TYR A 283 -11.31 9.65 -11.76
C TYR A 283 -11.10 10.43 -13.05
N THR A 284 -12.22 10.76 -13.70
CA THR A 284 -12.27 11.63 -14.86
C THR A 284 -13.29 12.73 -14.51
N GLY A 285 -12.81 13.97 -14.37
CA GLY A 285 -13.66 15.10 -14.00
C GLY A 285 -14.80 15.35 -15.00
N CYS A 286 -15.57 16.42 -14.80
CA CYS A 286 -16.74 16.70 -15.63
C CYS A 286 -16.42 16.73 -17.14
N ASN A 287 -15.23 17.22 -17.51
CA ASN A 287 -14.76 17.27 -18.91
C ASN A 287 -14.42 15.89 -19.50
N GLY A 288 -14.00 14.93 -18.68
CA GLY A 288 -13.74 13.55 -19.11
C GLY A 288 -15.00 12.71 -19.30
N ARG A 289 -16.16 13.16 -18.77
CA ARG A 289 -17.47 12.52 -19.04
C ARG A 289 -18.01 12.88 -20.41
N THR A 290 -17.73 14.10 -20.88
CA THR A 290 -18.10 14.58 -22.23
C THR A 290 -17.13 14.04 -23.28
N ASP A 291 -15.85 13.91 -22.93
CA ASP A 291 -14.78 13.41 -23.78
C ASP A 291 -14.34 12.01 -23.31
N LYS A 292 -14.98 10.94 -23.82
CA LYS A 292 -14.83 9.51 -23.44
C LYS A 292 -13.40 8.91 -23.58
N LYS A 293 -12.37 9.74 -23.70
CA LYS A 293 -10.97 9.37 -23.98
C LYS A 293 -10.06 9.43 -22.76
N ALA A 294 -10.57 9.75 -21.56
CA ALA A 294 -9.76 9.79 -20.34
C ALA A 294 -9.93 8.51 -19.52
N SER A 295 -8.83 7.87 -19.13
CA SER A 295 -8.83 6.68 -18.26
C SER A 295 -8.82 7.01 -16.76
N GLY A 296 -8.46 8.24 -16.40
CA GLY A 296 -8.28 8.66 -15.01
C GLY A 296 -7.10 7.98 -14.30
N LEU A 297 -6.19 7.34 -15.03
CA LEU A 297 -5.05 6.61 -14.46
C LEU A 297 -3.76 7.45 -14.40
N GLY A 298 -3.55 8.40 -15.32
CA GLY A 298 -2.28 9.14 -15.45
C GLY A 298 -1.86 9.84 -14.15
N LEU A 299 -2.69 10.76 -13.64
CA LEU A 299 -2.37 11.49 -12.40
C LEU A 299 -2.33 10.59 -11.16
N TYR A 300 -3.19 9.58 -11.09
CA TYR A 300 -3.13 8.57 -10.02
C TYR A 300 -1.77 7.86 -9.99
N LEU A 301 -1.26 7.44 -11.16
CA LEU A 301 0.06 6.84 -11.29
C LEU A 301 1.16 7.83 -10.92
N CYS A 302 1.09 9.08 -11.39
CA CYS A 302 2.04 10.12 -10.98
C CYS A 302 2.13 10.24 -9.46
N LYS A 303 0.98 10.30 -8.76
CA LYS A 303 0.98 10.42 -7.29
C LYS A 303 1.60 9.21 -6.58
N ARG A 304 1.35 7.99 -7.08
CA ARG A 304 1.99 6.79 -6.53
C ARG A 304 3.49 6.76 -6.77
N ILE A 305 3.92 7.06 -8.00
CA ILE A 305 5.34 7.08 -8.36
C ILE A 305 6.07 8.15 -7.56
N CYS A 306 5.53 9.38 -7.50
CA CYS A 306 6.09 10.46 -6.69
C CYS A 306 6.20 10.05 -5.21
N LYS A 307 5.18 9.40 -4.64
CA LYS A 307 5.24 8.87 -3.28
C LYS A 307 6.40 7.89 -3.08
N ASN A 308 6.60 6.96 -4.02
CA ASN A 308 7.68 5.97 -3.96
C ASN A 308 9.07 6.60 -4.19
N LEU A 309 9.15 7.66 -5.00
CA LEU A 309 10.38 8.44 -5.21
C LEU A 309 10.67 9.46 -4.08
N GLY A 310 9.78 9.59 -3.09
CA GLY A 310 9.90 10.60 -2.04
C GLY A 310 9.71 12.04 -2.53
N ILE A 311 9.03 12.23 -3.66
CA ILE A 311 8.74 13.52 -4.29
C ILE A 311 7.31 13.95 -3.93
N GLY A 312 7.14 15.18 -3.43
CA GLY A 312 5.81 15.75 -3.20
C GLY A 312 5.16 16.18 -4.52
N ILE A 313 3.89 15.85 -4.76
CA ILE A 313 3.13 16.35 -5.93
C ILE A 313 1.88 17.11 -5.47
N SER A 314 1.70 18.32 -5.99
CA SER A 314 0.52 19.15 -5.76
C SER A 314 0.13 19.92 -7.02
N ILE A 315 -1.11 20.39 -7.09
CA ILE A 315 -1.68 21.04 -8.28
C ILE A 315 -2.50 22.25 -7.85
N THR A 316 -2.35 23.36 -8.56
CA THR A 316 -3.28 24.49 -8.55
C THR A 316 -3.81 24.69 -9.94
N SER A 317 -5.08 25.01 -10.08
CA SER A 317 -5.69 25.24 -11.38
C SER A 317 -6.84 26.22 -11.25
N GLU A 318 -7.05 27.00 -12.29
CA GLU A 318 -8.18 27.90 -12.42
C GLU A 318 -8.78 27.72 -13.82
N VAL A 319 -10.12 27.63 -13.88
CA VAL A 319 -10.85 27.41 -15.13
C VAL A 319 -10.51 28.53 -16.11
N ASP A 320 -10.21 28.15 -17.35
CA ASP A 320 -9.78 29.03 -18.46
C ASP A 320 -8.46 29.79 -18.26
N ASN A 321 -7.77 29.63 -17.12
CA ASN A 321 -6.47 30.22 -16.83
C ASN A 321 -5.33 29.20 -16.80
N GLY A 322 -5.64 27.91 -16.89
CA GLY A 322 -4.70 26.80 -16.98
C GLY A 322 -4.38 26.12 -15.65
N THR A 323 -3.38 25.24 -15.68
CA THR A 323 -3.00 24.41 -14.53
C THR A 323 -1.52 24.53 -14.24
N CYS A 324 -1.15 24.50 -12.97
CA CYS A 324 0.24 24.41 -12.51
C CYS A 324 0.40 23.20 -11.60
N VAL A 325 1.31 22.32 -11.98
CA VAL A 325 1.71 21.14 -11.20
C VAL A 325 3.06 21.43 -10.55
N TYR A 326 3.15 21.14 -9.25
CA TYR A 326 4.33 21.36 -8.43
C TYR A 326 4.89 20.02 -7.96
N LEU A 327 6.16 19.79 -8.26
CA LEU A 327 6.93 18.65 -7.80
C LEU A 327 7.98 19.13 -6.79
N SER A 328 7.75 18.86 -5.51
CA SER A 328 8.71 19.16 -4.44
C SER A 328 9.79 18.08 -4.42
N LEU A 329 11.02 18.49 -4.75
CA LEU A 329 12.20 17.62 -4.81
C LEU A 329 12.95 17.56 -3.48
N ASP A 330 12.38 18.13 -2.41
CA ASP A 330 12.87 17.96 -1.04
C ASP A 330 12.58 16.53 -0.60
N GLN A 331 13.52 15.65 -0.90
CA GLN A 331 13.42 14.24 -0.55
C GLN A 331 13.56 14.07 0.97
N TYR A 332 12.71 13.22 1.56
CA TYR A 332 13.06 12.55 2.81
C TYR A 332 14.41 11.84 2.60
N PRO A 333 15.27 11.70 3.63
CA PRO A 333 16.55 11.03 3.48
C PRO A 333 16.33 9.59 3.01
N LEU A 334 16.46 9.36 1.70
CA LEU A 334 16.51 8.04 1.11
C LEU A 334 17.87 7.46 1.48
N LYS A 335 17.89 6.37 2.25
CA LYS A 335 19.12 5.62 2.45
C LYS A 335 19.53 5.04 1.09
N ALA A 336 20.61 5.57 0.52
CA ALA A 336 21.33 4.87 -0.53
C ALA A 336 21.86 3.56 0.07
N GLU A 337 21.66 2.43 -0.61
CA GLU A 337 22.37 1.18 -0.30
C GLU A 337 23.86 1.31 -0.60
#